data_AF-A0A6I0EJB8-F1
#
_entry.id   AF-A0A6I0EJB8-F1
#
_cell.length_a   1.000
_cell.length_b   1.000
_cell.length_c   1.000
_cell.angle_alpha   90.00
_cell.angle_beta   90.00
_cell.angle_gamma   90.00
#
_symmetry.space_group_name_H-M   'P 1'
#
loop_
_entity.id
_entity.type
_entity.pdbx_description
1 polymer ?
#
loop_
_entity_poly.entity_id
_entity_poly.type
_entity_poly.pdbx_seq_one_letter_code
_entity_poly.pdbx_strand_id
1 'polypeptide(L)'
;MSATLAAVPVSAQELSEKATRTFMEYAWTLTPERFTKPNGETILIDKTKRDEILIPLDVAREVIRAGRLSAHAQVCGLAQEQGDNHSSLMRRQSQSKKWTPQQMVYINQLHLTVVMLLTGRIKLVEKPEGGEKGKEAAAKEVVVAEEAQKAAQTCSAEQKAKVKELIAAYVKTGPDLASSSPAGAAPPATAATQPAAAPAAK
;
A
#
# COMPACT_ATOMS: atom_id res chain seq x y z
N MET A 1 -48.80 -7.88 -22.23
CA MET A 1 -48.06 -6.86 -21.47
C MET A 1 -46.66 -7.41 -21.23
N SER A 2 -45.70 -6.99 -22.04
CA SER A 2 -44.32 -7.47 -21.96
C SER A 2 -43.55 -6.62 -20.96
N ALA A 3 -43.07 -7.22 -19.87
CA ALA A 3 -42.23 -6.58 -18.88
C ALA A 3 -40.78 -6.58 -19.39
N THR A 4 -40.30 -5.41 -19.81
CA THR A 4 -38.89 -5.19 -20.15
C THR A 4 -38.09 -5.10 -18.85
N LEU A 5 -37.32 -6.14 -18.54
CA LEU A 5 -36.30 -6.09 -17.50
C LEU A 5 -35.22 -5.09 -17.93
N ALA A 6 -35.18 -3.93 -17.28
CA ALA A 6 -34.09 -2.99 -17.42
C ALA A 6 -32.81 -3.64 -16.84
N ALA A 7 -31.90 -4.05 -17.72
CA ALA A 7 -30.54 -4.41 -17.34
C ALA A 7 -29.84 -3.14 -16.83
N VAL A 8 -29.81 -2.96 -15.51
CA VAL A 8 -28.97 -1.95 -14.89
C VAL A 8 -27.52 -2.31 -15.23
N PRO A 9 -26.72 -1.40 -15.82
CA PRO A 9 -25.33 -1.70 -16.12
C PRO A 9 -24.62 -2.02 -14.80
N VAL A 10 -23.91 -3.14 -14.79
CA VAL A 10 -23.02 -3.54 -13.69
C VAL A 10 -21.88 -2.53 -13.66
N SER A 11 -22.11 -1.37 -13.04
CA SER A 11 -21.05 -0.49 -12.59
C SER A 11 -20.21 -1.33 -11.62
N ALA A 12 -18.92 -1.50 -11.93
CA ALA A 12 -17.95 -2.23 -11.14
C ALA A 12 -18.26 -2.08 -9.65
N GLN A 13 -18.72 -3.16 -8.99
CA GLN A 13 -19.28 -3.12 -7.64
C GLN A 13 -18.34 -2.35 -6.72
N GLU A 14 -18.70 -1.11 -6.43
CA GLU A 14 -17.92 -0.24 -5.59
C GLU A 14 -17.81 -0.90 -4.21
N LEU A 15 -16.62 -0.85 -3.60
CA LEU A 15 -16.42 -1.53 -2.33
C LEU A 15 -17.43 -0.97 -1.33
N SER A 16 -18.20 -1.86 -0.67
CA SER A 16 -19.21 -1.40 0.29
C SER A 16 -18.59 -0.47 1.34
N GLU A 17 -19.35 0.51 1.80
CA GLU A 17 -18.87 1.43 2.84
C GLU A 17 -18.39 0.69 4.08
N LYS A 18 -19.14 -0.33 4.50
CA LYS A 18 -18.76 -1.18 5.64
C LYS A 18 -17.40 -1.83 5.43
N ALA A 19 -17.17 -2.46 4.28
CA ALA A 19 -15.88 -3.07 3.96
C ALA A 19 -14.75 -2.02 3.91
N THR A 20 -15.03 -0.84 3.36
CA THR A 20 -14.07 0.27 3.27
C THR A 20 -13.62 0.71 4.66
N ARG A 21 -14.58 0.95 5.57
CA ARG A 21 -14.31 1.33 6.95
C ARG A 21 -13.54 0.25 7.70
N THR A 22 -13.83 -1.02 7.47
CA THR A 22 -13.09 -2.14 8.08
C THR A 22 -11.62 -2.15 7.65
N PHE A 23 -11.32 -1.97 6.35
CA PHE A 23 -9.91 -1.85 5.91
C PHE A 23 -9.22 -0.61 6.52
N MET A 24 -9.93 0.52 6.59
CA MET A 24 -9.41 1.74 7.21
C MET A 24 -9.08 1.54 8.69
N GLU A 25 -9.91 0.79 9.41
CA GLU A 25 -9.69 0.46 10.81
C GLU A 25 -8.48 -0.45 11.00
N TYR A 26 -8.34 -1.52 10.21
CA TYR A 26 -7.12 -2.35 10.25
C TYR A 26 -5.86 -1.59 9.84
N ALA A 27 -5.97 -0.66 8.90
CA ALA A 27 -4.85 0.20 8.55
C ALA A 27 -4.45 1.10 9.70
N TRP A 28 -5.42 1.64 10.44
CA TRP A 28 -5.17 2.49 11.60
C TRP A 28 -4.45 1.75 12.72
N THR A 29 -4.87 0.53 13.04
CA THR A 29 -4.22 -0.29 14.09
C THR A 29 -2.78 -0.65 13.73
N LEU A 30 -2.49 -0.89 12.45
CA LEU A 30 -1.15 -1.22 11.95
C LEU A 30 -0.26 -0.01 11.66
N THR A 31 -0.81 1.20 11.62
CA THR A 31 0.00 2.41 11.40
C THR A 31 0.94 2.59 12.60
N PRO A 32 2.26 2.73 12.43
CA PRO A 32 3.15 2.97 13.56
C PRO A 32 2.97 4.40 14.12
N GLU A 33 3.37 4.65 15.36
CA GLU A 33 3.42 6.02 15.92
C GLU A 33 4.56 6.86 15.33
N ARG A 34 5.55 6.19 14.75
CA ARG A 34 6.75 6.80 14.20
C ARG A 34 7.07 6.15 12.86
N PHE A 35 7.22 6.98 11.83
CA PHE A 35 7.59 6.53 10.49
C PHE A 35 8.80 7.31 9.99
N THR A 36 9.90 6.59 9.68
CA THR A 36 11.11 7.20 9.12
C THR A 36 11.16 6.95 7.62
N LYS A 37 11.18 8.03 6.84
CA LYS A 37 11.33 7.99 5.39
C LYS A 37 12.76 7.58 5.00
N PRO A 38 13.00 7.12 3.76
CA PRO A 38 14.34 6.83 3.26
C PRO A 38 15.31 8.02 3.27
N ASN A 39 14.80 9.26 3.27
CA ASN A 39 15.60 10.49 3.37
C ASN A 39 16.03 10.82 4.83
N GLY A 40 15.69 9.98 5.81
CA GLY A 40 15.98 10.19 7.23
C GLY A 40 14.96 11.05 7.99
N GLU A 41 14.00 11.68 7.30
CA GLU A 41 12.94 12.46 7.93
C GLU A 41 11.99 11.54 8.70
N THR A 42 11.70 11.89 9.95
CA THR A 42 10.80 11.12 10.80
C THR A 42 9.48 11.85 10.99
N ILE A 43 8.38 11.18 10.64
CA ILE A 43 7.01 11.63 10.89
C ILE A 43 6.52 10.97 12.17
N LEU A 44 6.07 11.78 13.12
CA LEU A 44 5.32 11.33 14.29
C LEU A 44 3.83 11.35 13.95
N ILE A 45 3.16 10.25 14.26
CA ILE A 45 1.75 10.03 13.97
C ILE A 45 1.01 10.11 15.29
N ASP A 46 0.16 11.13 15.41
CA ASP A 46 -0.61 11.35 16.63
C ASP A 46 -1.81 10.39 16.67
N LYS A 47 -1.66 9.30 17.42
CA LYS A 47 -2.71 8.28 17.59
C LYS A 47 -3.95 8.78 18.33
N THR A 48 -3.89 9.94 18.97
CA THR A 48 -5.06 10.54 19.61
C THR A 48 -5.92 11.32 18.61
N LYS A 49 -5.34 11.70 17.46
CA LYS A 49 -5.99 12.52 16.43
C LYS A 49 -6.41 11.72 15.21
N ARG A 50 -7.05 10.58 15.45
CA ARG A 50 -7.49 9.64 14.40
C ARG A 50 -8.27 10.36 13.29
N ASP A 51 -9.27 11.14 13.64
CA ASP A 51 -10.18 11.76 12.67
C ASP A 51 -9.49 12.81 11.78
N GLU A 52 -8.39 13.42 12.24
CA GLU A 52 -7.57 14.33 11.43
C GLU A 52 -6.68 13.58 10.42
N ILE A 53 -6.37 12.30 10.68
CA ILE A 53 -5.44 11.48 9.89
C ILE A 53 -6.17 10.55 8.92
N LEU A 54 -7.41 10.16 9.23
CA LEU A 54 -8.21 9.37 8.32
C LEU A 54 -8.52 10.16 7.04
N ILE A 55 -8.54 9.43 5.93
CA ILE A 55 -8.89 9.97 4.61
C ILE A 55 -10.38 9.77 4.30
N PRO A 56 -10.96 10.58 3.41
CA PRO A 56 -12.32 10.38 2.91
C PRO A 56 -12.56 8.98 2.31
N LEU A 57 -13.81 8.49 2.38
CA LEU A 57 -14.16 7.13 1.95
C LEU A 57 -13.90 6.88 0.46
N ASP A 58 -14.12 7.87 -0.40
CA ASP A 58 -13.86 7.80 -1.83
C ASP A 58 -12.37 7.57 -2.12
N VAL A 59 -11.50 8.28 -1.40
CA VAL A 59 -10.05 8.09 -1.48
C VAL A 59 -9.65 6.73 -0.92
N ALA A 60 -10.22 6.32 0.21
CA ALA A 60 -9.98 5.00 0.78
C ALA A 60 -10.37 3.88 -0.19
N ARG A 61 -11.49 4.00 -0.92
CA ARG A 61 -11.89 3.03 -1.96
C ARG A 61 -10.88 2.95 -3.10
N GLU A 62 -10.33 4.08 -3.54
CA GLU A 62 -9.24 4.09 -4.54
C GLU A 62 -8.01 3.36 -4.01
N VAL A 63 -7.55 3.69 -2.80
CA VAL A 63 -6.39 3.08 -2.16
C VAL A 63 -6.58 1.56 -2.02
N ILE A 64 -7.76 1.12 -1.59
CA ILE A 64 -8.09 -0.31 -1.47
C ILE A 64 -8.11 -0.99 -2.83
N ARG A 65 -8.64 -0.36 -3.88
CA ARG A 65 -8.62 -0.89 -5.25
C ARG A 65 -7.18 -1.08 -5.73
N ALA A 66 -6.33 -0.08 -5.53
CA ALA A 66 -4.91 -0.17 -5.84
C ALA A 66 -4.22 -1.28 -5.02
N GLY A 67 -4.52 -1.38 -3.73
CA GLY A 67 -4.02 -2.46 -2.86
C GLY A 67 -4.40 -3.86 -3.35
N ARG A 68 -5.65 -4.04 -3.81
CA ARG A 68 -6.12 -5.30 -4.42
C ARG A 68 -5.33 -5.66 -5.68
N LEU A 69 -5.08 -4.70 -6.56
CA LEU A 69 -4.25 -4.92 -7.76
C LEU A 69 -2.82 -5.31 -7.39
N SER A 70 -2.22 -4.63 -6.42
CA SER A 70 -0.90 -4.98 -5.88
C SER A 70 -0.87 -6.38 -5.25
N ALA A 71 -1.93 -6.79 -4.55
CA ALA A 71 -2.03 -8.14 -3.99
C ALA A 71 -2.05 -9.21 -5.09
N HIS A 72 -2.85 -9.01 -6.14
CA HIS A 72 -2.89 -9.92 -7.30
C HIS A 72 -1.53 -9.98 -8.01
N ALA A 73 -0.87 -8.84 -8.21
CA ALA A 73 0.49 -8.80 -8.76
C ALA A 73 1.48 -9.59 -7.90
N GLN A 74 1.44 -9.42 -6.58
CA GLN A 74 2.31 -10.13 -5.66
C GLN A 74 2.09 -11.65 -5.72
N VAL A 75 0.84 -12.11 -5.70
CA VAL A 75 0.50 -13.54 -5.82
C VAL A 75 1.00 -14.11 -7.15
N CYS A 76 0.89 -13.34 -8.23
CA CYS A 76 1.34 -13.75 -9.57
C CYS A 76 2.84 -13.57 -9.85
N GLY A 77 3.64 -13.09 -8.89
CA GLY A 77 5.08 -12.86 -9.07
C GLY A 77 5.40 -11.68 -10.01
N LEU A 78 4.53 -10.68 -10.07
CA LEU A 78 4.64 -9.50 -10.92
C LEU A 78 5.14 -8.30 -10.12
N ALA A 79 6.39 -8.37 -9.66
CA ALA A 79 6.97 -7.40 -8.73
C ALA A 79 7.07 -5.99 -9.34
N GLN A 80 7.41 -5.89 -10.62
CA GLN A 80 7.49 -4.60 -11.32
C GLN A 80 6.11 -3.94 -11.37
N GLU A 81 5.08 -4.67 -11.79
CA GLU A 81 3.72 -4.13 -11.88
C GLU A 81 3.15 -3.78 -10.50
N GLN A 82 3.49 -4.55 -9.46
CA GLN A 82 3.16 -4.19 -8.09
C GLN A 82 3.76 -2.83 -7.70
N GLY A 83 5.04 -2.60 -8.03
CA GLY A 83 5.76 -1.36 -7.78
C GLY A 83 5.22 -0.18 -8.56
N ASP A 84 4.93 -0.36 -9.86
CA ASP A 84 4.37 0.67 -10.74
C ASP A 84 2.98 1.10 -10.26
N ASN A 85 2.14 0.13 -9.88
CA ASN A 85 0.80 0.38 -9.34
C ASN A 85 0.84 1.20 -8.03
N HIS A 86 1.70 0.82 -7.09
CA HIS A 86 1.87 1.55 -5.82
C HIS A 86 2.46 2.95 -6.05
N SER A 87 3.48 3.06 -6.89
CA SER A 87 4.11 4.33 -7.24
C SER A 87 3.12 5.30 -7.89
N SER A 88 2.25 4.80 -8.78
CA SER A 88 1.21 5.61 -9.43
C SER A 88 0.21 6.16 -8.41
N LEU A 89 -0.28 5.30 -7.48
CA LEU A 89 -1.13 5.72 -6.37
C LEU A 89 -0.46 6.83 -5.55
N MET A 90 0.74 6.56 -5.02
CA MET A 90 1.43 7.49 -4.12
C MET A 90 1.79 8.81 -4.80
N ARG A 91 2.11 8.77 -6.10
CA ARG A 91 2.35 9.98 -6.90
C ARG A 91 1.10 10.81 -7.08
N ARG A 92 -0.05 10.20 -7.41
CA ARG A 92 -1.33 10.91 -7.53
C ARG A 92 -1.69 11.61 -6.22
N GLN A 93 -1.59 10.89 -5.10
CA GLN A 93 -1.95 11.43 -3.80
C GLN A 93 -0.99 12.56 -3.38
N SER A 94 0.32 12.41 -3.57
CA SER A 94 1.29 13.47 -3.25
C SER A 94 1.14 14.71 -4.13
N GLN A 95 0.90 14.55 -5.44
CA GLN A 95 0.71 15.67 -6.37
C GLN A 95 -0.59 16.43 -6.13
N SER A 96 -1.59 15.81 -5.50
CA SER A 96 -2.81 16.51 -5.11
C SER A 96 -2.54 17.66 -4.12
N LYS A 97 -1.44 17.59 -3.35
CA LYS A 97 -1.07 18.53 -2.29
C LYS A 97 -2.16 18.74 -1.22
N LYS A 98 -3.15 17.84 -1.14
CA LYS A 98 -4.27 17.91 -0.19
C LYS A 98 -3.96 17.24 1.14
N TRP A 99 -2.93 16.40 1.20
CA TRP A 99 -2.66 15.52 2.32
C TRP A 99 -1.54 16.02 3.20
N THR A 100 -1.75 15.92 4.52
CA THR A 100 -0.68 16.10 5.50
C THR A 100 0.34 14.96 5.40
N PRO A 101 1.56 15.13 5.94
CA PRO A 101 2.53 14.04 6.02
C PRO A 101 1.98 12.80 6.75
N GLN A 102 1.18 12.99 7.81
CA GLN A 102 0.55 11.88 8.55
C GLN A 102 -0.49 11.14 7.69
N GLN A 103 -1.33 11.88 6.95
CA GLN A 103 -2.29 11.29 6.01
C GLN A 103 -1.58 10.53 4.88
N MET A 104 -0.46 11.03 4.38
CA MET A 104 0.35 10.31 3.38
C MET A 104 0.91 8.99 3.91
N VAL A 105 1.35 8.95 5.17
CA VAL A 105 1.76 7.69 5.82
C VAL A 105 0.56 6.75 5.97
N TYR A 106 -0.59 7.27 6.39
CA TYR A 106 -1.81 6.49 6.52
C TYR A 106 -2.29 5.90 5.18
N ILE A 107 -2.25 6.66 4.09
CA ILE A 107 -2.56 6.18 2.73
C ILE A 107 -1.65 5.01 2.35
N ASN A 108 -0.34 5.16 2.57
CA ASN A 108 0.63 4.10 2.31
C ASN A 108 0.34 2.85 3.16
N GLN A 109 0.02 3.05 4.44
CA GLN A 109 -0.30 1.97 5.34
C GLN A 109 -1.60 1.26 4.96
N LEU A 110 -2.63 1.98 4.53
CA LEU A 110 -3.88 1.40 4.06
C LEU A 110 -3.66 0.50 2.85
N HIS A 111 -2.85 0.96 1.87
CA HIS A 111 -2.44 0.12 0.74
C HIS A 111 -1.73 -1.16 1.21
N LEU A 112 -0.71 -1.02 2.06
CA LEU A 112 0.07 -2.15 2.55
C LEU A 112 -0.79 -3.15 3.33
N THR A 113 -1.69 -2.68 4.19
CA THR A 113 -2.63 -3.50 4.94
C THR A 113 -3.51 -4.32 4.01
N VAL A 114 -4.05 -3.73 2.94
CA VAL A 114 -4.84 -4.45 1.95
C VAL A 114 -4.00 -5.55 1.27
N VAL A 115 -2.77 -5.25 0.87
CA VAL A 115 -1.86 -6.24 0.27
C VAL A 115 -1.58 -7.39 1.24
N MET A 116 -1.25 -7.08 2.49
CA MET A 116 -0.90 -8.08 3.50
C MET A 116 -2.08 -8.99 3.85
N LEU A 117 -3.28 -8.42 3.99
CA LEU A 117 -4.50 -9.19 4.27
C LEU A 117 -4.85 -10.14 3.12
N LEU A 118 -4.78 -9.66 1.88
CA LEU A 118 -5.16 -10.45 0.70
C LEU A 118 -4.10 -11.46 0.29
N THR A 119 -2.84 -11.27 0.70
CA THR A 119 -1.75 -12.23 0.44
C THR A 119 -1.51 -13.18 1.62
N GLY A 120 -2.34 -13.10 2.67
CA GLY A 120 -2.26 -13.99 3.83
C GLY A 120 -1.05 -13.75 4.73
N ARG A 121 -0.36 -12.62 4.58
CA ARG A 121 0.76 -12.21 5.45
C ARG A 121 0.31 -11.71 6.82
N ILE A 122 -1.00 -11.51 6.99
CA ILE A 122 -1.64 -11.13 8.25
C ILE A 122 -2.83 -12.06 8.48
N LYS A 123 -2.93 -12.59 9.71
CA LYS A 123 -4.10 -13.34 10.18
C LYS A 123 -4.89 -12.45 11.15
N LEU A 124 -6.20 -12.35 10.93
CA LEU A 124 -7.09 -11.80 11.94
C LEU A 124 -7.32 -12.88 12.99
N VAL A 125 -6.89 -12.63 14.23
CA VAL A 125 -7.18 -13.51 15.35
C VAL A 125 -8.31 -12.87 16.15
N GLU A 126 -9.44 -13.57 16.25
CA GLU A 126 -10.51 -13.17 17.16
C GLU A 126 -10.10 -13.60 18.57
N LYS A 127 -9.98 -12.64 19.49
CA LYS A 127 -9.70 -12.91 20.90
C LYS A 127 -10.96 -13.48 21.54
N PRO A 128 -10.94 -14.67 22.17
CA PRO A 128 -12.09 -15.19 22.89
C PRO A 128 -12.39 -14.29 24.10
N GLU A 129 -13.67 -13.99 24.31
CA GLU A 129 -14.16 -13.11 25.36
C GLU A 129 -13.73 -13.60 26.76
N GLY A 130 -13.24 -12.66 27.57
CA GLY A 130 -12.93 -12.90 28.97
C GLY A 130 -12.43 -11.63 29.66
N GLY A 131 -13.34 -10.74 30.05
CA GLY A 131 -13.03 -9.60 30.92
C GLY A 131 -13.92 -8.36 30.75
N GLU A 132 -15.09 -8.41 31.38
CA GLU A 132 -15.95 -7.29 31.79
C GLU A 132 -16.66 -6.39 30.76
N LYS A 133 -17.90 -6.05 31.13
CA LYS A 133 -19.00 -5.57 30.29
C LYS A 133 -18.90 -4.08 29.96
N GLY A 134 -19.10 -3.73 28.69
CA GLY A 134 -19.59 -2.40 28.31
C GLY A 134 -19.16 -1.92 26.93
N LYS A 135 -19.99 -2.23 25.90
CA LYS A 135 -20.07 -1.57 24.57
C LYS A 135 -18.77 -0.97 23.99
N GLU A 136 -18.05 -1.74 23.18
CA GLU A 136 -17.49 -1.28 21.90
C GLU A 136 -17.01 -2.49 21.09
N ALA A 137 -16.95 -2.35 19.76
CA ALA A 137 -16.77 -3.43 18.80
C ALA A 137 -15.59 -4.37 19.16
N ALA A 138 -15.82 -5.68 19.08
CA ALA A 138 -14.82 -6.73 19.28
C ALA A 138 -13.48 -6.33 18.63
N ALA A 139 -12.48 -6.06 19.47
CA ALA A 139 -11.13 -5.72 19.04
C ALA A 139 -10.50 -6.95 18.38
N LYS A 140 -10.66 -7.08 17.06
CA LYS A 140 -10.00 -8.10 16.26
C LYS A 140 -8.51 -7.76 16.20
N GLU A 141 -7.68 -8.60 16.81
CA GLU A 141 -6.24 -8.40 16.86
C GLU A 141 -5.64 -8.82 15.51
N VAL A 142 -4.79 -7.96 14.96
CA VAL A 142 -4.18 -8.14 13.65
C VAL A 142 -2.78 -8.68 13.87
N VAL A 143 -2.60 -9.99 13.70
CA VAL A 143 -1.31 -10.65 13.91
C VAL A 143 -0.59 -10.78 12.57
N VAL A 144 0.62 -10.23 12.49
CA VAL A 144 1.52 -10.43 11.35
C VAL A 144 2.05 -11.86 11.40
N ALA A 145 1.81 -12.63 10.34
CA ALA A 145 2.37 -13.98 10.25
C ALA A 145 3.86 -13.87 9.88
N GLU A 146 4.75 -14.43 10.70
CA GLU A 146 6.20 -14.51 10.40
C GLU A 146 6.50 -15.34 9.14
N GLU A 147 5.62 -16.27 8.78
CA GLU A 147 5.75 -17.06 7.57
C GLU A 147 4.55 -16.90 6.64
N ALA A 148 4.81 -16.35 5.45
CA ALA A 148 3.87 -16.35 4.32
C ALA A 148 3.69 -17.79 3.81
N GLN A 149 2.87 -18.59 4.49
CA GLN A 149 2.52 -19.93 4.02
C GLN A 149 1.48 -19.87 2.90
N LYS A 150 1.98 -19.72 1.67
CA LYS A 150 1.78 -20.69 0.59
C LYS A 150 2.53 -20.20 -0.64
N ALA A 151 3.30 -21.12 -1.22
CA ALA A 151 3.97 -21.01 -2.51
C ALA A 151 3.26 -20.05 -3.44
N ALA A 152 4.00 -19.13 -4.07
CA ALA A 152 3.52 -18.30 -5.17
C ALA A 152 2.55 -19.14 -6.01
N GLN A 153 1.24 -18.87 -5.89
CA GLN A 153 0.27 -19.56 -6.72
C GLN A 153 0.68 -19.19 -8.12
N THR A 154 1.16 -20.16 -8.88
CA THR A 154 1.70 -19.94 -10.21
C THR A 154 0.55 -19.53 -11.11
N CYS A 155 0.28 -18.22 -11.16
CA CYS A 155 -0.73 -17.68 -12.05
C CYS A 155 -0.44 -18.13 -13.47
N SER A 156 -1.48 -18.54 -14.20
CA SER A 156 -1.36 -18.85 -15.62
C SER A 156 -0.89 -17.62 -16.41
N ALA A 157 -0.40 -17.83 -17.63
CA ALA A 157 0.01 -16.72 -18.50
C ALA A 157 -1.16 -15.74 -18.74
N GLU A 158 -2.38 -16.25 -18.87
CA GLU A 158 -3.60 -15.46 -19.05
C GLU A 158 -3.93 -14.64 -17.80
N GLN A 159 -3.81 -15.23 -16.60
CA GLN A 159 -3.99 -14.50 -15.34
C GLN A 159 -2.95 -13.39 -15.18
N LYS A 160 -1.68 -13.66 -15.49
CA LYS A 160 -0.62 -12.65 -15.46
C LYS A 160 -0.89 -11.51 -16.45
N ALA A 161 -1.30 -11.86 -17.68
CA ALA A 161 -1.66 -10.86 -18.69
C ALA A 161 -2.81 -9.98 -18.22
N LYS A 162 -3.85 -10.58 -17.60
CA LYS A 162 -4.97 -9.80 -17.08
C LYS A 162 -4.58 -8.86 -15.95
N VAL A 163 -3.74 -9.31 -15.02
CA VAL A 163 -3.24 -8.45 -13.93
C VAL A 163 -2.41 -7.30 -14.49
N LYS A 164 -1.52 -7.55 -15.45
CA LYS A 164 -0.75 -6.51 -16.15
C LYS A 164 -1.67 -5.49 -16.83
N GLU A 165 -2.70 -5.94 -17.54
CA GLU A 165 -3.67 -5.07 -18.22
C GLU A 165 -4.42 -4.18 -17.23
N LEU A 166 -4.91 -4.75 -16.12
CA LEU A 166 -5.63 -3.99 -15.09
C LEU A 166 -4.74 -2.94 -14.42
N ILE A 167 -3.48 -3.29 -14.15
CA ILE A 167 -2.49 -2.36 -13.58
C ILE A 167 -2.14 -1.28 -14.59
N ALA A 168 -1.87 -1.63 -15.85
CA ALA A 168 -1.57 -0.66 -16.90
C ALA A 168 -2.74 0.32 -17.09
N ALA A 169 -3.97 -0.17 -17.08
CA ALA A 169 -5.17 0.67 -17.14
C ALA A 169 -5.24 1.62 -15.94
N TYR A 170 -5.00 1.13 -14.72
CA TYR A 170 -4.97 1.95 -13.52
C TYR A 170 -3.86 3.02 -13.57
N VAL A 171 -2.62 2.62 -13.89
CA VAL A 171 -1.46 3.51 -13.99
C VAL A 171 -1.68 4.60 -15.03
N LYS A 172 -2.29 4.28 -16.17
CA LYS A 172 -2.62 5.24 -17.23
C LYS A 172 -3.60 6.35 -16.78
N THR A 173 -4.42 6.08 -15.77
CA THR A 173 -5.27 7.15 -15.19
C THR A 173 -4.48 8.08 -14.28
N GLY A 174 -3.26 7.70 -13.88
CA GLY A 174 -2.40 8.44 -12.96
C GLY A 174 -1.40 9.33 -13.69
N PRO A 175 -0.70 10.21 -12.95
CA PRO A 175 0.39 11.00 -13.50
C PRO A 175 1.52 10.08 -14.01
N ASP A 176 2.11 10.43 -15.16
CA ASP A 176 3.14 9.63 -15.83
C ASP A 176 4.26 9.22 -14.86
N LEU A 177 4.55 7.91 -14.79
CA LEU A 177 5.60 7.34 -13.93
C LEU A 177 7.01 7.76 -14.34
N ALA A 178 7.21 8.11 -15.62
CA ALA A 178 8.48 8.54 -16.19
C ALA A 178 8.95 9.94 -15.71
N SER A 179 8.05 10.78 -15.18
CA SER A 179 8.34 12.20 -14.90
C SER A 179 9.07 12.48 -13.58
N SER A 180 9.46 11.45 -12.83
CA SER A 180 10.25 11.62 -11.60
C SER A 180 11.05 10.37 -11.25
N SER A 181 11.98 10.02 -12.13
CA SER A 181 13.25 9.46 -11.66
C SER A 181 13.99 10.61 -10.94
N PRO A 182 14.54 10.44 -9.73
CA PRO A 182 15.45 11.43 -9.18
C PRO A 182 16.67 11.49 -10.11
N ALA A 183 16.72 12.53 -10.94
CA ALA A 183 17.94 12.94 -11.61
C ALA A 183 18.95 13.29 -10.52
N GLY A 184 19.92 12.41 -10.28
CA GLY A 184 21.00 12.69 -9.33
C GLY A 184 21.51 11.49 -8.54
N ALA A 185 21.91 10.42 -9.22
CA ALA A 185 22.90 9.50 -8.68
C ALA A 185 23.83 9.10 -9.82
N ALA A 186 24.74 10.00 -10.18
CA ALA A 186 25.96 9.58 -10.85
C ALA A 186 26.67 8.58 -9.91
N PRO A 187 27.16 7.43 -10.42
CA PRO A 187 27.94 6.52 -9.61
C PRO A 187 29.16 7.27 -9.06
N PRO A 188 29.54 7.07 -7.79
CA PRO A 188 30.72 7.73 -7.25
C PRO A 188 31.94 7.28 -8.07
N ALA A 189 32.61 8.26 -8.67
CA ALA A 189 33.91 8.07 -9.27
C ALA A 189 34.85 7.52 -8.19
N THR A 190 35.36 6.32 -8.43
CA THR A 190 36.35 5.66 -7.58
C THR A 190 37.61 6.52 -7.60
N ALA A 191 37.81 7.32 -6.55
CA ALA A 191 39.08 8.00 -6.33
C ALA A 191 40.14 6.93 -6.03
N ALA A 192 41.00 6.66 -7.00
CA ALA A 192 42.19 5.85 -6.80
C ALA A 192 43.13 6.57 -5.84
N THR A 193 43.23 6.06 -4.61
CA THR A 193 44.22 6.48 -3.62
C THR A 193 45.62 6.18 -4.16
N GLN A 194 46.39 7.23 -4.45
CA GLN A 194 47.84 7.10 -4.67
C GLN A 194 48.53 6.65 -3.37
N PRO A 195 49.50 5.72 -3.43
CA PRO A 195 50.30 5.38 -2.27
C PRO A 195 51.30 6.50 -1.94
N ALA A 196 51.33 6.89 -0.67
CA ALA A 196 52.26 7.87 -0.11
C ALA A 196 53.70 7.34 -0.12
N ALA A 197 54.64 8.19 -0.57
CA ALA A 197 56.07 7.95 -0.54
C ALA A 197 56.61 8.05 0.90
N ALA A 198 57.47 7.09 1.27
CA ALA A 198 58.20 7.06 2.54
C ALA A 198 59.36 8.08 2.52
N PRO A 199 59.63 8.80 3.62
CA PRO A 199 60.85 9.58 3.76
C PRO A 199 62.02 8.69 4.20
N ALA A 200 63.15 8.83 3.50
CA ALA A 200 64.42 8.21 3.82
C ALA A 200 65.02 8.82 5.11
N ALA A 201 65.44 7.95 6.04
CA ALA A 201 66.28 8.33 7.16
C ALA A 201 67.76 8.22 6.77
N LYS A 202 68.55 9.17 7.23
CA LYS A 202 70.01 9.27 7.11
C LYS A 202 70.66 8.79 8.39
#